data_AF-A0A4Z2EH54-F1
#
_entry.id   AF-A0A4Z2EH54-F1
#
_cell.length_a   1.000
_cell.length_b   1.000
_cell.length_c   1.000
_cell.angle_alpha   90.00
_cell.angle_beta   90.00
_cell.angle_gamma   90.00
#
_symmetry.space_group_name_H-M   'P 1'
#
loop_
_entity.id
_entity.type
_entity.pdbx_description
1 polymer ?
#
loop_
_entity_poly.entity_id
_entity_poly.type
_entity_poly.pdbx_seq_one_letter_code
_entity_poly.pdbx_strand_id
1 'polypeptide(L)'
;MLDYRRMLMEDFSLSPEIVLHCRAEIEARCSGLHRKGRTLHCLMRAGRGERSNAGDAACQSALQTLIQSADPGADYRIDRALNEACEAVIQTACKHIHNGDPM
;
A
#
# COMPACT_ATOMS: atom_id res chain seq x y z
N MET A 1 11.81 8.79 9.94
CA MET A 1 11.77 7.80 8.84
C MET A 1 10.38 7.18 8.62
N LEU A 2 9.31 7.62 9.33
CA LEU A 2 7.93 7.22 9.01
C LEU A 2 7.44 7.85 7.69
N ASP A 3 7.88 9.08 7.41
CA ASP A 3 7.46 9.83 6.22
C ASP A 3 7.86 9.13 4.93
N TYR A 4 9.03 8.50 4.88
CA TYR A 4 9.48 7.74 3.70
C TYR A 4 8.60 6.51 3.45
N ARG A 5 8.32 5.71 4.48
CA ARG A 5 7.44 4.54 4.39
C ARG A 5 6.04 4.92 3.92
N ARG A 6 5.52 6.04 4.45
CA ARG A 6 4.24 6.61 4.02
C ARG A 6 4.28 7.11 2.58
N MET A 7 5.34 7.82 2.16
CA MET A 7 5.49 8.27 0.77
C MET A 7 5.49 7.10 -0.20
N LEU A 8 6.21 6.01 0.10
CA LEU A 8 6.20 4.79 -0.70
C LEU A 8 4.79 4.18 -0.84
N MET A 9 3.99 4.19 0.24
CA MET A 9 2.62 3.67 0.21
C MET A 9 1.62 4.63 -0.42
N GLU A 10 1.91 5.93 -0.48
CA GLU A 10 1.05 6.93 -1.13
C GLU A 10 1.34 7.06 -2.64
N ASP A 11 2.60 6.86 -3.06
CA ASP A 11 3.06 7.03 -4.44
C ASP A 11 3.97 5.88 -4.89
N PHE A 12 3.40 4.98 -5.70
CA PHE A 12 4.14 3.83 -6.24
C PHE A 12 5.25 4.22 -7.22
N SER A 13 5.22 5.44 -7.78
CA SER A 13 6.25 5.88 -8.73
C SER A 13 7.62 6.04 -8.08
N LEU A 14 7.65 6.08 -6.74
CA LEU A 14 8.87 6.08 -5.93
C LEU A 14 9.55 4.70 -5.85
N SER A 15 8.89 3.62 -6.31
CA SER A 15 9.51 2.29 -6.43
C SER A 15 9.70 1.94 -7.90
N PRO A 16 10.95 2.00 -8.41
CA PRO A 16 11.30 1.61 -9.77
C PRO A 16 10.83 0.19 -10.12
N GLU A 17 10.88 -0.73 -9.16
CA GLU A 17 10.49 -2.12 -9.29
C GLU A 17 8.99 -2.25 -9.58
N ILE A 18 8.14 -1.48 -8.90
CA ILE A 18 6.71 -1.45 -9.19
C ILE A 18 6.45 -0.86 -10.57
N VAL A 19 7.11 0.25 -10.92
CA VAL A 19 6.93 0.90 -12.22
C VAL A 19 7.35 -0.01 -13.37
N LEU A 20 8.41 -0.80 -13.17
CA LEU A 20 8.95 -1.71 -14.18
C LEU A 20 8.10 -2.98 -14.30
N HIS A 21 7.76 -3.61 -13.18
CA HIS A 21 7.17 -4.95 -13.17
C HIS A 21 5.64 -4.97 -13.13
N CYS A 22 4.97 -3.91 -12.67
CA CYS A 22 3.51 -3.89 -12.53
C CYS A 22 2.78 -3.04 -13.57
N ARG A 23 3.48 -2.52 -14.60
CA ARG A 23 2.87 -1.60 -15.58
C ARG A 23 1.62 -2.21 -16.25
N ALA A 24 1.73 -3.46 -16.72
CA ALA A 24 0.65 -4.14 -17.42
C ALA A 24 -0.57 -4.36 -16.50
N GLU A 25 -0.33 -4.73 -15.25
CA GLU A 25 -1.37 -4.97 -14.25
C GLU A 25 -2.07 -3.67 -13.84
N ILE A 26 -1.31 -2.57 -13.71
CA ILE A 26 -1.85 -1.24 -13.40
C ILE A 26 -2.80 -0.79 -14.53
N GLU A 27 -2.39 -0.95 -15.78
CA GLU A 27 -3.19 -0.57 -16.95
C GLU A 27 -4.41 -1.47 -17.12
N ALA A 28 -4.25 -2.79 -16.98
CA ALA A 28 -5.32 -3.75 -17.23
C ALA A 28 -6.35 -3.87 -16.10
N ARG A 29 -5.94 -3.68 -14.84
CA ARG A 29 -6.77 -4.02 -13.66
C ARG A 29 -7.07 -2.82 -12.76
N CYS A 30 -6.22 -1.80 -12.77
CA CYS A 30 -6.30 -0.68 -11.84
C CYS A 30 -6.71 0.65 -12.48
N SER A 31 -7.13 0.65 -13.76
CA SER A 31 -7.59 1.86 -14.46
C SER A 31 -6.53 2.98 -14.53
N GLY A 32 -5.23 2.62 -14.50
CA GLY A 32 -4.11 3.56 -14.63
C GLY A 32 -3.55 4.11 -13.31
N LEU A 33 -2.87 5.28 -13.38
CA LEU A 33 -2.16 5.87 -12.24
C LEU A 33 -3.10 6.58 -11.27
N HIS A 34 -3.21 6.05 -10.06
CA HIS A 34 -3.99 6.63 -8.97
C HIS A 34 -3.10 7.00 -7.79
N ARG A 35 -3.20 8.27 -7.34
CA ARG A 35 -2.49 8.79 -6.17
C ARG A 35 -3.14 8.34 -4.86
N LYS A 36 -2.46 8.62 -3.74
CA LYS A 36 -2.89 8.28 -2.36
C LYS A 36 -2.98 6.77 -2.12
N GLY A 37 -2.05 6.00 -2.69
CA GLY A 37 -1.94 4.56 -2.43
C GLY A 37 -3.01 3.68 -3.08
N ARG A 38 -3.95 4.24 -3.85
CA ARG A 38 -5.02 3.47 -4.50
C ARG A 38 -4.49 2.45 -5.49
N THR A 39 -3.44 2.78 -6.26
CA THR A 39 -2.82 1.83 -7.19
C THR A 39 -2.21 0.64 -6.44
N LEU A 40 -1.48 0.88 -5.34
CA LEU A 40 -0.92 -0.20 -4.53
C LEU A 40 -2.01 -1.07 -3.90
N HIS A 41 -3.08 -0.46 -3.36
CA HIS A 41 -4.24 -1.20 -2.84
C HIS A 41 -4.94 -2.04 -3.91
N CYS A 42 -5.07 -1.50 -5.12
CA CYS A 42 -5.58 -2.26 -6.24
C CYS A 42 -4.68 -3.46 -6.58
N LEU A 43 -3.36 -3.26 -6.68
CA LEU A 43 -2.39 -4.34 -6.92
C LEU A 43 -2.43 -5.40 -5.82
N MET A 44 -2.57 -5.00 -4.56
CA MET A 44 -2.72 -5.92 -3.42
C MET A 44 -4.01 -6.73 -3.49
N ARG A 45 -5.12 -6.13 -3.92
CA ARG A 45 -6.37 -6.86 -4.18
C ARG A 45 -6.23 -7.79 -5.39
N ALA A 46 -5.56 -7.32 -6.43
CA ALA A 46 -5.33 -8.05 -7.66
C ALA A 46 -4.50 -9.32 -7.45
N GLY A 47 -3.43 -9.24 -6.65
CA GLY A 47 -2.55 -10.37 -6.31
C GLY A 47 -3.15 -11.41 -5.36
N ARG A 48 -4.34 -11.16 -4.79
CA ARG A 48 -5.08 -12.12 -3.94
C ARG A 48 -5.99 -13.06 -4.75
N GLY A 49 -6.21 -12.82 -6.04
CA GLY A 49 -7.04 -13.67 -6.90
C GLY A 49 -6.29 -14.84 -7.53
N GLU A 50 -7.00 -15.93 -7.84
CA GLU A 50 -6.46 -17.22 -8.33
C GLU A 50 -5.88 -17.21 -9.77
N ARG A 51 -5.94 -16.11 -10.51
CA ARG A 51 -5.44 -16.05 -11.89
C ARG A 51 -4.12 -15.30 -11.93
N SER A 52 -3.02 -16.05 -11.74
CA SER A 52 -1.65 -15.53 -11.88
C SER A 52 -1.04 -16.03 -13.19
N ASN A 53 -0.90 -15.16 -14.17
CA ASN A 53 -0.02 -15.36 -15.33
C ASN A 53 1.45 -15.11 -14.91
N ALA A 54 2.41 -15.47 -15.76
CA ALA A 54 3.84 -15.26 -15.49
C ALA A 54 4.22 -13.78 -15.27
N GLY A 55 3.52 -12.83 -15.90
CA GLY A 55 3.68 -11.39 -15.65
C GLY A 55 3.26 -10.98 -14.23
N ASP A 56 2.22 -11.64 -13.70
CA ASP A 56 1.75 -11.40 -12.34
C ASP A 56 2.81 -11.78 -11.29
N ALA A 57 3.69 -12.75 -11.56
CA ALA A 57 4.68 -13.21 -10.58
C ALA A 57 5.77 -12.14 -10.28
N ALA A 58 6.27 -11.45 -11.31
CA ALA A 58 7.27 -10.40 -11.14
C ALA A 58 6.67 -9.17 -10.43
N CYS A 59 5.47 -8.75 -10.85
CA CYS A 59 4.74 -7.69 -10.16
C CYS A 59 4.43 -8.06 -8.70
N GLN A 60 3.97 -9.29 -8.46
CA GLN A 60 3.66 -9.77 -7.10
C GLN A 60 4.90 -9.77 -6.22
N SER A 61 6.05 -10.23 -6.74
CA SER A 61 7.30 -10.20 -5.97
C SER A 61 7.73 -8.77 -5.64
N ALA A 62 7.70 -7.86 -6.62
CA ALA A 62 8.03 -6.45 -6.39
C ALA A 62 7.09 -5.79 -5.37
N LEU A 63 5.79 -6.10 -5.47
CA LEU A 63 4.77 -5.63 -4.54
C LEU A 63 5.01 -6.16 -3.11
N GLN A 64 5.35 -7.43 -2.95
CA GLN A 64 5.68 -8.01 -1.65
C GLN A 64 6.91 -7.33 -1.04
N THR A 65 7.98 -7.11 -1.82
CA THR A 65 9.17 -6.40 -1.35
C THR A 65 8.84 -4.97 -0.90
N LEU A 66 8.04 -4.23 -1.67
CA LEU A 66 7.61 -2.89 -1.28
C LEU A 66 6.83 -2.92 0.03
N ILE A 67 5.84 -3.80 0.15
CA ILE A 67 5.01 -3.93 1.36
C ILE A 67 5.87 -4.30 2.56
N GLN A 68 6.85 -5.19 2.39
CA GLN A 68 7.74 -5.58 3.49
C GLN A 68 8.66 -4.43 3.92
N SER A 69 9.10 -3.60 2.98
CA SER A 69 9.94 -2.42 3.28
C SER A 69 9.15 -1.27 3.93
N ALA A 70 7.93 -1.03 3.47
CA ALA A 70 7.05 0.00 3.99
C ALA A 70 6.33 -0.44 5.26
N ASP A 71 6.15 -1.76 5.43
CA ASP A 71 5.51 -2.43 6.55
C ASP A 71 4.26 -1.65 7.06
N PRO A 72 3.24 -1.49 6.20
CA PRO A 72 2.06 -0.69 6.54
C PRO A 72 1.23 -1.28 7.70
N GLY A 73 1.50 -2.54 8.08
CA GLY A 73 0.83 -3.21 9.20
C GLY A 73 1.32 -2.76 10.58
N ALA A 74 2.55 -2.24 10.69
CA ALA A 74 3.08 -1.79 11.98
C ALA A 74 2.53 -0.43 12.45
N ASP A 75 2.02 0.39 11.54
CA ASP A 75 1.45 1.70 11.87
C ASP A 75 0.39 2.10 10.84
N TYR A 76 -0.87 2.26 11.30
CA TYR A 76 -2.00 2.62 10.45
C TYR A 76 -1.79 3.94 9.70
N ARG A 77 -0.92 4.83 10.19
CA ARG A 77 -0.63 6.13 9.56
C ARG A 77 0.15 5.99 8.25
N ILE A 78 0.81 4.86 8.04
CA ILE A 78 1.57 4.56 6.81
C ILE A 78 0.61 4.29 5.66
N ASP A 79 -0.48 3.57 5.93
CA ASP A 79 -1.51 3.29 4.94
C ASP A 79 -2.53 4.44 4.90
N ARG A 80 -2.36 5.34 3.93
CA ARG A 80 -3.27 6.50 3.77
C ARG A 80 -4.73 6.10 3.60
N ALA A 81 -5.02 4.99 2.91
CA ALA A 81 -6.40 4.56 2.69
C ALA A 81 -7.02 4.06 4.00
N LEU A 82 -6.25 3.31 4.80
CA LEU A 82 -6.68 2.88 6.13
C LEU A 82 -6.88 4.07 7.07
N ASN A 83 -5.92 5.00 7.10
CA ASN A 83 -5.99 6.19 7.93
C ASN A 83 -7.24 7.03 7.60
N GLU A 84 -7.49 7.31 6.32
CA GLU A 84 -8.69 8.04 5.87
C GLU A 84 -9.98 7.28 6.22
N ALA A 85 -10.02 5.95 6.07
CA ALA A 85 -11.20 5.14 6.38
C ALA A 85 -11.50 5.05 7.88
N CYS A 86 -10.45 5.02 8.71
CA CYS A 86 -10.56 4.87 10.16
C CYS A 86 -10.54 6.19 10.93
N GLU A 87 -10.37 7.35 10.26
CA GLU A 87 -10.18 8.67 10.88
C GLU A 87 -11.19 8.95 12.01
N ALA A 88 -12.49 8.73 11.76
CA ALA A 88 -13.53 8.96 12.76
C ALA A 88 -13.39 8.06 14.00
N VAL A 89 -12.98 6.80 13.81
CA VAL A 89 -12.74 5.85 14.90
C VAL A 89 -11.49 6.26 15.69
N ILE A 90 -10.42 6.63 15.00
CA ILE A 90 -9.17 7.08 15.61
C ILE A 90 -9.43 8.31 16.50
N GLN A 91 -10.15 9.31 15.98
CA GLN A 91 -10.47 10.53 16.72
C GLN A 91 -11.34 10.30 17.96
N THR A 92 -12.17 9.26 17.96
CA THR A 92 -13.10 8.98 19.07
C THR A 92 -12.54 7.98 20.08
N ALA A 93 -11.97 6.88 19.60
CA ALA A 93 -11.48 5.76 20.41
C ALA A 93 -10.02 5.92 20.83
N CYS A 94 -9.19 6.58 20.00
CA CYS A 94 -7.75 6.70 20.24
C CYS A 94 -7.32 8.11 20.67
N LYS A 95 -8.25 9.01 21.00
CA LYS A 95 -7.95 10.41 21.38
C LYS A 95 -6.90 10.58 22.48
N HIS A 96 -6.78 9.59 23.37
CA HIS A 96 -5.88 9.59 24.53
C HIS A 96 -4.79 8.53 24.42
N ILE A 97 -4.71 7.80 23.30
CA ILE A 97 -3.72 6.76 23.05
C ILE A 97 -2.55 7.40 22.31
N HIS A 98 -1.37 7.33 22.90
CA HIS A 98 -0.12 7.82 22.35
C HIS A 98 0.71 6.66 21.81
N ASN A 99 1.64 6.97 20.90
CA ASN A 99 2.54 5.96 20.37
C ASN A 99 3.40 5.37 21.50
N GLY A 100 3.33 4.04 21.66
CA GLY A 100 4.07 3.32 22.70
C GLY A 100 3.29 3.05 23.98
N ASP A 101 2.03 3.48 24.06
CA ASP A 101 1.15 3.06 25.16
C ASP A 101 0.94 1.55 25.10
N PRO A 102 1.05 0.83 26.24
CA PRO A 102 0.74 -0.59 26.28
C PRO A 102 -0.75 -0.79 25.96
N MET A 103 -1.01 -1.75 25.06
CA MET A 103 -2.37 -2.22 24.74
C MET A 103 -2.99 -2.97 25.92
#